data_AF-Q8PS42-F1
#
_entry.id   AF-Q8PS42-F1
#
_cell.length_a   1.000
_cell.length_b   1.000
_cell.length_c   1.000
_cell.angle_alpha   90.00
_cell.angle_beta   90.00
_cell.angle_gamma   90.00
#
_symmetry.space_group_name_H-M   'P 1'
#
loop_
_entity.id
_entity.type
_entity.pdbx_description
1 polymer ?
#
loop_
_entity_poly.entity_id
_entity_poly.type
_entity_poly.pdbx_seq_one_letter_code
_entity_poly.pdbx_strand_id
1 'polypeptide(L)'
;MRMSPLNLYFLGFEILVLVLFLVCLKNAWQRGSSVVWQLFAGVIFGLLLEWATIQQLDAYEYGSFLVMLGPVPVVVGVAWGTIIYSVRGFSDRTSLPEWARPVLDGLMGLNIDLSMDAVAIRLGMWDWGKGPDYQYFGVPYNNFWAWFWVVFFFSASLRLMSKLPGFWGRWFSPAGAIICGTAGVLITNELITNIPNDLIHYATIVAVLGSALLLILALRPEVQARSRAAFVFLVPLGFHAYFLIAGLVSGAILNPPFLLVVSIVMSIIALWLHRGALNYWYRSNKETKTEKASN
;
A
#
# COMPACT_ATOMS: atom_id res chain seq x y z
N MET A 1 -0.70 -34.50 9.72
CA MET A 1 -0.96 -33.04 9.65
C MET A 1 -2.44 -32.83 9.40
N ARG A 2 -3.19 -32.33 10.39
CA ARG A 2 -4.55 -31.81 10.10
C ARG A 2 -4.36 -30.51 9.34
N MET A 3 -4.90 -30.42 8.12
CA MET A 3 -4.98 -29.13 7.43
C MET A 3 -5.76 -28.18 8.34
N SER A 4 -5.14 -27.05 8.69
CA SER A 4 -5.85 -25.96 9.36
C SER A 4 -7.09 -25.64 8.52
N PRO A 5 -8.29 -25.51 9.13
CA PRO A 5 -9.47 -25.14 8.37
C PRO A 5 -9.19 -23.83 7.62
N LEU A 6 -9.52 -23.82 6.33
CA LEU A 6 -9.32 -22.67 5.45
C LEU A 6 -9.98 -21.43 6.07
N ASN A 7 -9.17 -20.44 6.45
CA ASN A 7 -9.69 -19.19 6.98
C ASN A 7 -10.28 -18.38 5.81
N LEU A 8 -11.61 -18.19 5.81
CA LEU A 8 -12.32 -17.50 4.72
C LEU A 8 -11.87 -16.05 4.56
N TYR A 9 -11.40 -15.40 5.64
CA TYR A 9 -10.82 -14.05 5.57
C TYR A 9 -9.46 -14.06 4.87
N PHE A 10 -8.68 -15.13 4.98
CA PHE A 10 -7.39 -15.21 4.28
C PHE A 10 -7.65 -15.41 2.79
N LEU A 11 -8.51 -16.37 2.46
CA LEU A 11 -8.89 -16.64 1.07
C LEU A 11 -9.53 -15.40 0.40
N GLY A 12 -10.43 -14.72 1.11
CA GLY A 12 -11.08 -13.50 0.61
C GLY A 12 -10.06 -12.39 0.30
N PHE A 13 -9.09 -12.18 1.20
CA PHE A 13 -8.00 -11.23 0.98
C PHE A 13 -7.12 -11.65 -0.20
N GLU A 14 -6.75 -12.93 -0.30
CA GLU A 14 -5.94 -13.45 -1.41
C GLU A 14 -6.60 -13.25 -2.76
N ILE A 15 -7.88 -13.60 -2.88
CA ILE A 15 -8.66 -13.40 -4.11
C ILE A 15 -8.71 -11.92 -4.47
N LEU A 16 -8.98 -11.04 -3.50
CA LEU A 16 -9.00 -9.60 -3.72
C LEU A 16 -7.66 -9.09 -4.27
N VAL A 17 -6.56 -9.40 -3.58
CA VAL A 17 -5.22 -8.92 -3.96
C VAL A 17 -4.85 -9.44 -5.35
N LEU A 18 -5.13 -10.70 -5.65
CA LEU A 18 -4.86 -11.27 -6.97
C LEU A 18 -5.69 -10.61 -8.07
N VAL A 19 -6.98 -10.33 -7.83
CA VAL A 19 -7.83 -9.61 -8.78
C VAL A 19 -7.30 -8.18 -9.02
N LEU A 20 -6.97 -7.46 -7.94
CA LEU A 20 -6.38 -6.12 -8.04
C LEU A 20 -5.04 -6.14 -8.79
N PHE A 21 -4.19 -7.12 -8.50
CA PHE A 21 -2.92 -7.32 -9.20
C PHE A 21 -3.12 -7.59 -10.68
N LEU A 22 -4.07 -8.45 -11.07
CA LEU A 22 -4.38 -8.71 -12.47
C LEU A 22 -4.83 -7.45 -13.21
N VAL A 23 -5.56 -6.56 -12.55
CA VAL A 23 -5.93 -5.27 -13.15
C VAL A 23 -4.72 -4.35 -13.29
N CYS A 24 -3.86 -4.25 -12.28
CA CYS A 24 -2.59 -3.53 -12.37
C CYS A 24 -1.69 -4.09 -13.47
N LEU A 25 -1.60 -5.42 -13.59
CA LEU A 25 -0.81 -6.11 -14.60
C LEU A 25 -1.34 -5.84 -16.00
N LYS A 26 -2.67 -5.91 -16.20
CA LYS A 26 -3.30 -5.53 -17.47
C LYS A 26 -2.98 -4.09 -17.83
N ASN A 27 -3.04 -3.16 -16.88
CA ASN A 27 -2.67 -1.77 -17.12
C ASN A 27 -1.18 -1.61 -17.45
N ALA A 28 -0.30 -2.30 -16.73
CA ALA A 28 1.14 -2.28 -16.95
C ALA A 28 1.50 -2.82 -18.33
N TRP A 29 0.88 -3.93 -18.74
CA TRP A 29 1.08 -4.55 -20.05
C TRP A 29 0.73 -3.60 -21.19
N GLN A 30 -0.39 -2.86 -21.07
CA GLN A 30 -0.80 -1.85 -22.04
C GLN A 30 0.19 -0.67 -22.15
N ARG A 31 1.04 -0.46 -21.13
CA ARG A 31 2.06 0.59 -21.10
C ARG A 31 3.46 0.11 -21.51
N GLY A 32 3.64 -1.20 -21.69
CA GLY A 32 4.88 -1.82 -22.15
C GLY A 32 5.59 -2.67 -21.10
N SER A 33 6.49 -3.53 -21.57
CA SER A 33 7.19 -4.54 -20.75
C SER A 33 8.03 -3.93 -19.62
N SER A 34 8.60 -2.73 -19.81
CA SER A 34 9.34 -2.06 -18.74
C SER A 34 8.44 -1.67 -17.56
N VAL A 35 7.16 -1.34 -17.81
CA VAL A 35 6.20 -1.01 -16.74
C VAL A 35 5.71 -2.27 -16.04
N VAL A 36 5.57 -3.38 -16.77
CA VAL A 36 5.33 -4.71 -16.18
C VAL A 36 6.48 -5.07 -15.24
N TRP A 37 7.71 -4.86 -15.67
CA TRP A 37 8.89 -5.10 -14.83
C TRP A 37 8.88 -4.24 -13.55
N GLN A 38 8.47 -2.98 -13.63
CA GLN A 38 8.28 -2.12 -12.44
C GLN A 38 7.26 -2.69 -11.44
N LEU A 39 6.15 -3.24 -11.92
CA LEU A 39 5.14 -3.86 -11.07
C LEU A 39 5.70 -5.09 -10.34
N PHE A 40 6.35 -6.00 -11.08
CA PHE A 40 6.96 -7.19 -10.48
C PHE A 40 8.13 -6.86 -9.55
N ALA A 41 8.91 -5.82 -9.86
CA ALA A 41 9.95 -5.34 -8.95
C ALA A 41 9.36 -4.88 -7.61
N GLY A 42 8.18 -4.25 -7.61
CA GLY A 42 7.46 -3.93 -6.38
C GLY A 42 7.04 -5.18 -5.58
N VAL A 43 6.66 -6.26 -6.28
CA VAL A 43 6.35 -7.56 -5.63
C VAL A 43 7.59 -8.16 -4.98
N ILE A 44 8.69 -8.23 -5.74
CA ILE A 44 9.97 -8.76 -5.24
C ILE A 44 10.49 -7.92 -4.08
N PHE A 45 10.42 -6.60 -4.20
CA PHE A 45 10.76 -5.67 -3.12
C PHE A 45 9.97 -5.95 -1.84
N GLY A 46 8.64 -6.08 -1.95
CA GLY A 46 7.78 -6.41 -0.82
C GLY A 46 8.17 -7.74 -0.16
N LEU A 47 8.36 -8.81 -0.94
CA LEU A 47 8.77 -10.11 -0.39
C LEU A 47 10.12 -10.05 0.33
N LEU A 48 11.11 -9.39 -0.27
CA LEU A 48 12.45 -9.25 0.32
C LEU A 48 12.41 -8.42 1.60
N LEU A 49 11.63 -7.34 1.60
CA LEU A 49 11.45 -6.50 2.77
C LEU A 49 10.85 -7.30 3.92
N GLU A 50 9.71 -7.98 3.69
CA GLU A 50 9.05 -8.73 4.76
C GLU A 50 9.93 -9.86 5.29
N TRP A 51 10.64 -10.54 4.39
CA TRP A 51 11.58 -11.57 4.80
C TRP A 51 12.70 -10.98 5.67
N ALA A 52 13.26 -9.82 5.28
CA ALA A 52 14.28 -9.14 6.07
C ALA A 52 13.74 -8.68 7.43
N THR A 53 12.53 -8.12 7.48
CA THR A 53 11.91 -7.63 8.72
C THR A 53 11.61 -8.77 9.69
N ILE A 54 11.08 -9.90 9.22
CA ILE A 54 10.84 -11.06 10.08
C ILE A 54 12.16 -11.65 10.57
N GLN A 55 13.12 -11.92 9.68
CA GLN A 55 14.37 -12.61 10.05
C GLN A 55 15.32 -11.76 10.91
N GLN A 56 15.30 -10.44 10.76
CA GLN A 56 16.23 -9.56 11.48
C GLN A 56 15.67 -9.06 12.80
N LEU A 57 14.35 -8.89 12.89
CA LEU A 57 13.73 -8.18 14.01
C LEU A 57 12.76 -9.03 14.82
N ASP A 58 12.46 -10.27 14.39
CA ASP A 58 11.39 -11.12 14.96
C ASP A 58 10.11 -10.30 15.23
N ALA A 59 9.81 -9.38 14.31
CA ALA A 59 8.92 -8.27 14.59
C ALA A 59 7.46 -8.72 14.74
N TYR A 60 7.06 -9.74 13.96
CA TYR A 60 5.72 -10.31 13.94
C TYR A 60 5.71 -11.63 13.14
N GLU A 61 4.63 -12.40 13.28
CA GLU A 61 4.44 -13.67 12.57
C GLU A 61 3.18 -13.64 11.70
N TYR A 62 3.26 -14.20 10.48
CA TYR A 62 2.10 -14.36 9.62
C TYR A 62 1.29 -15.61 9.95
N GLY A 63 -0.03 -15.50 9.80
CA GLY A 63 -0.89 -16.67 9.71
C GLY A 63 -0.61 -17.49 8.44
N SER A 64 -1.27 -18.64 8.30
CA SER A 64 -1.06 -19.53 7.15
C SER A 64 -1.93 -19.17 5.95
N PHE A 65 -1.32 -18.54 4.94
CA PHE A 65 -1.93 -18.28 3.62
C PHE A 65 -1.70 -19.46 2.66
N LEU A 66 -2.37 -19.47 1.49
CA LEU A 66 -2.27 -20.59 0.55
C LEU A 66 -0.85 -20.84 0.04
N VAL A 67 -0.09 -19.77 -0.22
CA VAL A 67 1.29 -19.85 -0.72
C VAL A 67 2.21 -19.03 0.17
N MET A 68 3.13 -19.73 0.83
CA MET A 68 4.14 -19.17 1.73
C MET A 68 5.54 -19.37 1.13
N LEU A 69 6.41 -18.37 1.29
CA LEU A 69 7.84 -18.44 1.03
C LEU A 69 8.57 -18.28 2.36
N GLY A 70 8.90 -19.41 3.00
CA GLY A 70 9.33 -19.38 4.40
C GLY A 70 8.23 -18.81 5.29
N PRO A 71 8.50 -17.79 6.14
CA PRO A 71 7.47 -17.17 6.98
C PRO A 71 6.61 -16.13 6.23
N VAL A 72 6.94 -15.77 4.99
CA VAL A 72 6.30 -14.67 4.26
C VAL A 72 5.24 -15.19 3.28
N PRO A 73 3.98 -14.74 3.37
CA PRO A 73 2.97 -15.05 2.37
C PRO A 73 3.29 -14.40 1.03
N VAL A 74 3.22 -15.17 -0.07
CA VAL A 74 3.49 -14.62 -1.42
C VAL A 74 2.50 -13.50 -1.77
N VAL A 75 1.24 -13.63 -1.32
CA VAL A 75 0.20 -12.62 -1.54
C VAL A 75 0.57 -11.25 -0.94
N VAL A 76 1.31 -11.21 0.17
CA VAL A 76 1.72 -9.95 0.80
C VAL A 76 2.69 -9.19 -0.10
N GLY A 77 3.66 -9.88 -0.70
CA GLY A 77 4.50 -9.28 -1.73
C GLY A 77 3.68 -8.76 -2.92
N VAL A 78 2.69 -9.54 -3.37
CA VAL A 78 1.78 -9.13 -4.45
C VAL A 78 0.99 -7.87 -4.05
N ALA A 79 0.53 -7.78 -2.81
CA ALA A 79 -0.16 -6.62 -2.25
C ALA A 79 0.75 -5.39 -2.27
N TRP A 80 2.01 -5.50 -1.79
CA TRP A 80 2.99 -4.41 -1.85
C TRP A 80 3.19 -3.88 -3.27
N GLY A 81 3.47 -4.76 -4.23
CA GLY A 81 3.64 -4.37 -5.63
C GLY A 81 2.40 -3.69 -6.21
N THR A 82 1.21 -4.20 -5.87
CA THR A 82 -0.09 -3.66 -6.30
C THR A 82 -0.37 -2.27 -5.73
N ILE A 83 -0.14 -2.08 -4.43
CA ILE A 83 -0.31 -0.80 -3.73
C ILE A 83 0.66 0.23 -4.31
N ILE A 84 1.95 -0.08 -4.33
CA ILE A 84 3.01 0.81 -4.82
C ILE A 84 2.74 1.23 -6.27
N TYR A 85 2.36 0.29 -7.13
CA TYR A 85 2.00 0.58 -8.52
C TYR A 85 0.82 1.55 -8.63
N SER A 86 -0.23 1.29 -7.84
CA SER A 86 -1.44 2.12 -7.82
C SER A 86 -1.16 3.54 -7.35
N VAL A 87 -0.54 3.71 -6.17
CA VAL A 87 -0.32 5.03 -5.58
C VAL A 87 0.61 5.87 -6.45
N ARG A 88 1.67 5.27 -7.02
CA ARG A 88 2.54 5.94 -8.00
C ARG A 88 1.78 6.41 -9.23
N GLY A 89 0.91 5.54 -9.75
CA GLY A 89 0.02 5.89 -10.85
C GLY A 89 -0.91 7.06 -10.51
N PHE A 90 -1.41 7.11 -9.28
CA PHE A 90 -2.25 8.22 -8.81
C PHE A 90 -1.45 9.53 -8.69
N SER A 91 -0.32 9.52 -7.97
CA SER A 91 0.51 10.71 -7.78
C SER A 91 1.09 11.26 -9.09
N ASP A 92 1.35 10.40 -10.08
CA ASP A 92 1.76 10.81 -11.42
C ASP A 92 0.74 11.67 -12.17
N ARG A 93 -0.52 11.61 -11.76
CA ARG A 93 -1.62 12.38 -12.33
C ARG A 93 -1.97 13.61 -11.51
N THR A 94 -1.20 13.89 -10.48
CA THR A 94 -1.34 15.14 -9.74
C THR A 94 -0.47 16.23 -10.34
N SER A 95 -0.77 17.49 -10.02
CA SER A 95 0.09 18.63 -10.33
C SER A 95 1.38 18.68 -9.48
N LEU A 96 1.65 17.68 -8.62
CA LEU A 96 2.83 17.68 -7.76
C LEU A 96 4.13 17.68 -8.57
N PRO A 97 5.13 18.45 -8.12
CA PRO A 97 6.48 18.30 -8.63
C PRO A 97 6.99 16.89 -8.34
N GLU A 98 7.83 16.36 -9.22
CA GLU A 98 8.22 14.95 -9.19
C GLU A 98 8.82 14.50 -7.85
N TRP A 99 9.59 15.38 -7.19
CA TRP A 99 10.22 15.10 -5.90
C TRP A 99 9.21 14.92 -4.75
N ALA A 100 8.02 15.53 -4.84
CA ALA A 100 6.97 15.45 -3.83
C ALA A 100 6.04 14.24 -4.03
N ARG A 101 6.05 13.62 -5.21
CA ARG A 101 5.19 12.47 -5.52
C ARG A 101 5.46 11.26 -4.62
N PRO A 102 6.72 10.87 -4.32
CA PRO A 102 7.01 9.81 -3.35
C PRO A 102 6.45 10.07 -1.95
N VAL A 103 6.37 11.34 -1.52
CA VAL A 103 5.77 11.71 -0.23
C VAL A 103 4.27 11.40 -0.24
N LEU A 104 3.56 11.79 -1.31
CA LEU A 104 2.15 11.44 -1.48
C LEU A 104 1.97 9.91 -1.58
N ASP A 105 2.83 9.22 -2.32
CA ASP A 105 2.80 7.76 -2.45
C ASP A 105 2.87 7.09 -1.07
N GLY A 106 3.83 7.51 -0.23
CA GLY A 106 3.99 7.05 1.16
C GLY A 106 2.75 7.29 2.02
N LEU A 107 2.17 8.49 1.97
CA LEU A 107 0.95 8.83 2.72
C LEU A 107 -0.26 8.01 2.26
N MET A 108 -0.36 7.69 0.96
CA MET A 108 -1.42 6.84 0.44
C MET A 108 -1.25 5.38 0.88
N GLY A 109 -0.02 4.87 0.95
CA GLY A 109 0.26 3.56 1.55
C GLY A 109 -0.16 3.53 3.02
N LEU A 110 0.24 4.55 3.77
CA LEU A 110 -0.12 4.69 5.18
C LEU A 110 -1.65 4.82 5.41
N ASN A 111 -2.36 5.50 4.51
CA ASN A 111 -3.83 5.57 4.57
C ASN A 111 -4.50 4.20 4.53
N ILE A 112 -3.95 3.25 3.75
CA ILE A 112 -4.45 1.86 3.71
C ILE A 112 -4.18 1.19 5.06
N ASP A 113 -2.92 1.24 5.50
CA ASP A 113 -2.43 0.57 6.70
C ASP A 113 -3.18 0.97 7.99
N LEU A 114 -3.39 2.27 8.19
CA LEU A 114 -4.11 2.81 9.36
C LEU A 114 -5.49 2.18 9.56
N SER A 115 -6.16 1.76 8.48
CA SER A 115 -7.48 1.13 8.55
C SER A 115 -7.45 -0.41 8.55
N MET A 116 -6.34 -0.98 8.08
CA MET A 116 -6.22 -2.38 7.73
C MET A 116 -5.61 -3.18 8.86
N ASP A 117 -4.46 -2.76 9.38
CA ASP A 117 -3.57 -3.62 10.16
C ASP A 117 -4.22 -4.08 11.46
N ALA A 118 -4.80 -3.15 12.22
CA ALA A 118 -5.53 -3.47 13.44
C ALA A 118 -6.70 -4.46 13.21
N VAL A 119 -7.35 -4.42 12.04
CA VAL A 119 -8.39 -5.41 11.70
C VAL A 119 -7.75 -6.74 11.32
N ALA A 120 -6.70 -6.72 10.50
CA ALA A 120 -6.01 -7.91 10.02
C ALA A 120 -5.46 -8.78 11.16
N ILE A 121 -4.85 -8.18 12.18
CA ILE A 121 -4.34 -8.92 13.34
C ILE A 121 -5.45 -9.61 14.12
N ARG A 122 -6.64 -8.99 14.20
CA ARG A 122 -7.83 -9.58 14.84
C ARG A 122 -8.45 -10.70 14.02
N LEU A 123 -8.25 -10.69 12.70
CA LEU A 123 -8.63 -11.77 11.80
C LEU A 123 -7.59 -12.91 11.79
N GLY A 124 -6.49 -12.76 12.53
CA GLY A 124 -5.40 -13.71 12.64
C GLY A 124 -4.43 -13.70 11.47
N MET A 125 -4.51 -12.72 10.57
CA MET A 125 -3.69 -12.65 9.35
C MET A 125 -2.21 -12.53 9.65
N TRP A 126 -1.87 -11.81 10.71
CA TRP A 126 -0.55 -11.78 11.32
C TRP A 126 -0.69 -11.35 12.79
N ASP A 127 0.37 -11.53 13.58
CA ASP A 127 0.41 -11.17 15.00
C ASP A 127 1.75 -10.51 15.37
N TRP A 128 1.66 -9.31 15.96
CA TRP A 128 2.80 -8.55 16.49
C TRP A 128 3.31 -9.07 17.84
N GLY A 129 2.63 -10.02 18.48
CA GLY A 129 3.03 -10.63 19.75
C GLY A 129 2.94 -9.69 20.97
N LYS A 130 2.26 -8.54 20.83
CA LYS A 130 2.10 -7.53 21.90
C LYS A 130 0.69 -7.45 22.48
N GLY A 131 -0.27 -8.13 21.85
CA GLY A 131 -1.69 -8.10 22.25
C GLY A 131 -2.46 -6.86 21.74
N PRO A 132 -3.80 -6.89 21.78
CA PRO A 132 -4.67 -5.90 21.13
C PRO A 132 -4.72 -4.52 21.80
N ASP A 133 -4.21 -4.39 23.03
CA ASP A 133 -4.19 -3.12 23.79
C ASP A 133 -2.86 -2.35 23.59
N TYR A 134 -1.93 -2.89 22.80
CA TYR A 134 -0.63 -2.27 22.58
C TYR A 134 -0.72 -1.13 21.56
N GLN A 135 -0.28 0.07 21.95
CA GLN A 135 -0.16 1.25 21.08
C GLN A 135 -1.41 1.48 20.20
N TYR A 136 -1.30 1.36 18.88
CA TYR A 136 -2.41 1.55 17.97
C TYR A 136 -3.24 0.27 17.85
N PHE A 137 -4.03 -0.01 18.88
CA PHE A 137 -4.97 -1.14 18.89
C PHE A 137 -4.32 -2.50 18.59
N GLY A 138 -3.09 -2.71 19.07
CA GLY A 138 -2.27 -3.90 18.86
C GLY A 138 -1.22 -3.75 17.76
N VAL A 139 -1.21 -2.63 17.05
CA VAL A 139 -0.22 -2.33 15.99
C VAL A 139 0.86 -1.38 16.54
N PRO A 140 2.15 -1.72 16.39
CA PRO A 140 3.24 -0.83 16.77
C PRO A 140 3.28 0.46 15.95
N TYR A 141 3.57 1.62 16.56
CA TYR A 141 3.73 2.88 15.82
C TYR A 141 4.86 2.84 14.79
N ASN A 142 5.86 1.98 15.02
CA ASN A 142 6.95 1.74 14.06
C ASN A 142 6.44 1.12 12.76
N ASN A 143 5.30 0.44 12.76
CA ASN A 143 4.68 -0.07 11.53
C ASN A 143 4.27 1.08 10.60
N PHE A 144 3.62 2.12 11.12
CA PHE A 144 3.22 3.30 10.32
C PHE A 144 4.43 4.04 9.75
N TRP A 145 5.50 4.13 10.54
CA TRP A 145 6.79 4.64 10.08
C TRP A 145 7.33 3.81 8.91
N ALA A 146 7.38 2.48 9.07
CA ALA A 146 7.87 1.57 8.05
C ALA A 146 7.02 1.66 6.77
N TRP A 147 5.69 1.58 6.87
CA TRP A 147 4.77 1.69 5.74
C TRP A 147 4.98 2.94 4.89
N PHE A 148 5.14 4.10 5.55
CA PHE A 148 5.45 5.34 4.86
C PHE A 148 6.76 5.24 4.08
N TRP A 149 7.84 4.81 4.75
CA TRP A 149 9.18 4.76 4.14
C TRP A 149 9.33 3.68 3.06
N VAL A 150 8.66 2.54 3.21
CA VAL A 150 8.64 1.44 2.22
C VAL A 150 8.14 1.94 0.88
N VAL A 151 6.97 2.59 0.89
CA VAL A 151 6.37 3.11 -0.34
C VAL A 151 7.14 4.33 -0.84
N PHE A 152 7.56 5.23 0.06
CA PHE A 152 8.36 6.40 -0.29
C PHE A 152 9.65 6.03 -1.01
N PHE A 153 10.51 5.18 -0.41
CA PHE A 153 11.83 4.92 -0.96
C PHE A 153 11.76 4.13 -2.25
N PHE A 154 10.89 3.12 -2.35
CA PHE A 154 10.74 2.42 -3.62
C PHE A 154 10.26 3.38 -4.73
N SER A 155 9.27 4.23 -4.44
CA SER A 155 8.80 5.23 -5.40
C SER A 155 9.89 6.22 -5.80
N ALA A 156 10.60 6.79 -4.83
CA ALA A 156 11.65 7.77 -5.04
C ALA A 156 12.82 7.18 -5.85
N SER A 157 13.32 6.01 -5.45
CA SER A 157 14.42 5.32 -6.13
C SER A 157 14.03 4.95 -7.55
N LEU A 158 12.83 4.42 -7.76
CA LEU A 158 12.38 4.06 -9.10
C LEU A 158 12.27 5.27 -10.01
N ARG A 159 11.72 6.39 -9.53
CA ARG A 159 11.63 7.64 -10.30
C ARG A 159 13.01 8.18 -10.64
N LEU A 160 13.90 8.27 -9.65
CA LEU A 160 15.26 8.76 -9.82
C LEU A 160 16.02 7.94 -10.88
N MET A 161 15.99 6.61 -10.76
CA MET A 161 16.73 5.74 -11.66
C MET A 161 16.08 5.61 -13.04
N SER A 162 14.77 5.83 -13.15
CA SER A 162 14.08 5.89 -14.45
C SER A 162 14.52 7.08 -15.31
N LYS A 163 15.19 8.08 -14.73
CA LYS A 163 15.78 9.22 -15.47
C LYS A 163 17.03 8.85 -16.26
N LEU A 164 17.64 7.68 -15.99
CA LEU A 164 18.79 7.21 -16.74
C LEU A 164 18.39 6.96 -18.21
N PRO A 165 19.24 7.32 -19.18
CA PRO A 165 18.86 7.25 -20.59
C PRO A 165 18.74 5.81 -21.11
N GLY A 166 17.81 5.61 -22.06
CA GLY A 166 17.77 4.46 -22.95
C GLY A 166 17.46 3.13 -22.26
N PHE A 167 18.38 2.17 -22.37
CA PHE A 167 18.24 0.81 -21.83
C PHE A 167 18.34 0.81 -20.30
N TRP A 168 19.27 1.61 -19.75
CA TRP A 168 19.60 1.62 -18.33
C TRP A 168 18.41 2.04 -17.46
N GLY A 169 17.76 3.15 -17.79
CA GLY A 169 16.58 3.60 -17.03
C GLY A 169 15.36 2.70 -17.20
N ARG A 170 15.25 1.93 -18.29
CA ARG A 170 14.09 1.06 -18.53
C ARG A 170 14.18 -0.29 -17.80
N TRP A 171 15.37 -0.88 -17.76
CA TRP A 171 15.54 -2.27 -17.29
C TRP A 171 16.27 -2.39 -15.96
N PHE A 172 17.17 -1.47 -15.63
CA PHE A 172 17.89 -1.48 -14.35
C PHE A 172 17.23 -0.62 -13.28
N SER A 173 16.38 0.35 -13.64
CA SER A 173 15.69 1.17 -12.63
C SER A 173 14.85 0.35 -11.66
N PRO A 174 14.15 -0.74 -12.04
CA PRO A 174 13.37 -1.51 -11.06
C PRO A 174 14.26 -2.33 -10.14
N ALA A 175 15.36 -2.90 -10.65
CA ALA A 175 16.34 -3.59 -9.82
C ALA A 175 17.03 -2.64 -8.83
N GLY A 176 17.41 -1.45 -9.29
CA GLY A 176 17.96 -0.43 -8.43
C GLY A 176 16.95 0.14 -7.42
N ALA A 177 15.66 0.21 -7.78
CA ALA A 177 14.60 0.57 -6.84
C ALA A 177 14.42 -0.45 -5.72
N ILE A 178 14.60 -1.75 -6.00
CA ILE A 178 14.64 -2.78 -4.96
C ILE A 178 15.81 -2.50 -4.01
N ILE A 179 17.03 -2.36 -4.55
CA ILE A 179 18.25 -2.20 -3.73
C ILE A 179 18.21 -0.90 -2.91
N CYS A 180 18.02 0.24 -3.57
CA CYS A 180 17.98 1.54 -2.90
C CYS A 180 16.74 1.70 -2.02
N GLY A 181 15.61 1.11 -2.42
CA GLY A 181 14.39 1.06 -1.63
C GLY A 181 14.61 0.34 -0.31
N THR A 182 15.13 -0.89 -0.36
CA THR A 182 15.41 -1.70 0.82
C THR A 182 16.45 -1.02 1.71
N ALA A 183 17.54 -0.50 1.14
CA ALA A 183 18.54 0.22 1.90
C ALA A 183 17.96 1.45 2.61
N GLY A 184 17.13 2.24 1.93
CA GLY A 184 16.47 3.40 2.52
C GLY A 184 15.60 3.03 3.72
N VAL A 185 14.78 1.98 3.58
CA VAL A 185 13.92 1.50 4.68
C VAL A 185 14.73 0.97 5.86
N LEU A 186 15.76 0.15 5.60
CA LEU A 186 16.61 -0.37 6.67
C LEU A 186 17.32 0.75 7.43
N ILE A 187 17.82 1.77 6.72
CA ILE A 187 18.45 2.94 7.33
C ILE A 187 17.45 3.72 8.19
N THR A 188 16.24 4.01 7.68
CA THR A 188 15.26 4.77 8.46
C THR A 188 14.68 3.97 9.62
N ASN A 189 14.59 2.65 9.51
CA ASN A 189 14.22 1.78 10.61
C ASN A 189 15.30 1.75 11.68
N GLU A 190 16.57 1.62 11.30
CA GLU A 190 17.70 1.68 12.23
C GLU A 190 17.77 3.04 12.96
N LEU A 191 17.50 4.14 12.26
CA LEU A 191 17.46 5.46 12.88
C LEU A 191 16.37 5.59 13.94
N ILE A 192 15.17 5.07 13.68
CA ILE A 192 14.05 5.20 14.63
C ILE A 192 14.20 4.23 15.80
N THR A 193 14.71 3.02 15.60
CA THR A 193 14.89 2.01 16.67
C THR A 193 16.02 2.36 17.63
N ASN A 194 17.01 3.14 17.19
CA ASN A 194 18.12 3.58 18.04
C ASN A 194 17.83 4.82 18.89
N ILE A 195 16.61 5.39 18.85
CA ILE A 195 16.24 6.51 19.71
C ILE A 195 15.87 5.95 21.10
N PRO A 196 16.68 6.18 22.15
CA PRO A 196 16.47 5.53 23.45
C PRO A 196 15.34 6.15 24.28
N ASN A 197 14.89 7.35 23.90
CA ASN A 197 13.86 8.08 24.63
C ASN A 197 12.52 7.98 23.90
N ASP A 198 11.56 7.28 24.51
CA ASP A 198 10.22 7.06 23.96
C ASP A 198 9.50 8.34 23.52
N LEU A 199 9.62 9.42 24.29
CA LEU A 199 8.98 10.69 23.93
C LEU A 199 9.58 11.25 22.64
N ILE A 200 10.91 11.25 22.51
CA ILE A 200 11.60 11.70 21.29
C ILE A 200 11.30 10.75 20.13
N HIS A 201 11.22 9.44 20.39
CA HIS A 201 10.89 8.42 19.41
C HIS A 201 9.53 8.68 18.78
N TYR A 202 8.48 8.75 19.59
CA TYR A 202 7.12 8.99 19.10
C TYR A 202 6.95 10.40 18.52
N ALA A 203 7.57 11.41 19.12
CA ALA A 203 7.58 12.76 18.56
C ALA A 203 8.23 12.80 17.17
N THR A 204 9.28 12.02 16.94
CA THR A 204 9.92 11.90 15.61
C THR A 204 8.96 11.28 14.59
N ILE A 205 8.27 10.19 14.95
CA ILE A 205 7.26 9.57 14.05
C ILE A 205 6.18 10.59 13.68
N VAL A 206 5.59 11.26 14.70
CA VAL A 206 4.53 12.26 14.49
C VAL A 206 5.04 13.44 13.67
N ALA A 207 6.25 13.94 13.94
CA ALA A 207 6.82 15.06 13.22
C ALA A 207 7.08 14.73 11.75
N VAL A 208 7.62 13.55 11.44
CA VAL A 208 7.89 13.13 10.06
C VAL A 208 6.59 12.90 9.29
N LEU A 209 5.67 12.10 9.82
CA LEU A 209 4.41 11.80 9.13
C LEU A 209 3.51 13.04 9.04
N GLY A 210 3.48 13.84 10.12
CA GLY A 210 2.74 15.10 10.17
C GLY A 210 3.30 16.14 9.20
N SER A 211 4.62 16.30 9.12
CA SER A 211 5.25 17.23 8.16
C SER A 211 5.07 16.76 6.71
N ALA A 212 5.12 15.46 6.43
CA ALA A 212 4.81 14.91 5.13
C ALA A 212 3.37 15.24 4.71
N LEU A 213 2.40 15.06 5.62
CA LEU A 213 1.01 15.42 5.38
C LEU A 213 0.84 16.92 5.16
N LEU A 214 1.39 17.75 6.04
CA LEU A 214 1.32 19.22 5.94
C LEU A 214 1.96 19.71 4.64
N LEU A 215 3.06 19.12 4.21
CA LEU A 215 3.70 19.43 2.93
C LEU A 215 2.76 19.16 1.76
N ILE A 216 2.14 17.97 1.69
CA ILE A 216 1.22 17.64 0.60
C ILE A 216 -0.01 18.55 0.62
N LEU A 217 -0.55 18.86 1.79
CA LEU A 217 -1.67 19.79 1.93
C LEU A 217 -1.29 21.22 1.49
N ALA A 218 -0.08 21.67 1.81
CA ALA A 218 0.43 22.98 1.40
C ALA A 218 0.65 23.07 -0.12
N LEU A 219 1.09 21.97 -0.76
CA LEU A 219 1.29 21.90 -2.21
C LEU A 219 -0.02 21.81 -3.00
N ARG A 220 -1.15 21.51 -2.34
CA ARG A 220 -2.52 21.49 -2.94
C ARG A 220 -2.57 20.78 -4.29
N PRO A 221 -2.27 19.47 -4.33
CA PRO A 221 -2.24 18.70 -5.57
C PRO A 221 -3.60 18.72 -6.30
N GLU A 222 -3.58 19.10 -7.57
CA GLU A 222 -4.74 18.98 -8.45
C GLU A 222 -4.66 17.67 -9.23
N VAL A 223 -5.73 16.87 -9.16
CA VAL A 223 -5.80 15.57 -9.83
C VAL A 223 -6.30 15.75 -11.28
N GLN A 224 -5.48 15.37 -12.25
CA GLN A 224 -5.83 15.40 -13.67
C GLN A 224 -6.74 14.20 -14.01
N ALA A 225 -8.04 14.45 -14.12
CA ALA A 225 -9.09 13.42 -14.25
C ALA A 225 -9.20 12.72 -15.62
N ARG A 226 -8.23 12.86 -16.53
CA ARG A 226 -8.38 12.48 -17.96
C ARG A 226 -7.85 11.07 -18.33
N SER A 227 -7.91 10.07 -17.45
CA SER A 227 -7.27 8.78 -17.75
C SER A 227 -8.21 7.57 -17.70
N ARG A 228 -8.23 6.80 -18.80
CA ARG A 228 -8.83 5.46 -18.91
C ARG A 228 -8.29 4.44 -17.89
N ALA A 229 -7.23 4.76 -17.15
CA ALA A 229 -6.62 3.89 -16.13
C ALA A 229 -7.23 4.06 -14.72
N ALA A 230 -8.39 4.71 -14.59
CA ALA A 230 -9.06 5.00 -13.31
C ALA A 230 -9.21 3.78 -12.38
N PHE A 231 -9.33 2.58 -12.94
CA PHE A 231 -9.51 1.36 -12.17
C PHE A 231 -8.30 0.99 -11.31
N VAL A 232 -7.08 1.30 -11.77
CA VAL A 232 -5.86 1.02 -11.00
C VAL A 232 -5.86 1.79 -9.68
N PHE A 233 -6.44 2.99 -9.64
CA PHE A 233 -6.51 3.77 -8.41
C PHE A 233 -7.60 3.30 -7.45
N LEU A 234 -8.37 2.28 -7.81
CA LEU A 234 -9.35 1.67 -6.91
C LEU A 234 -8.69 0.64 -5.98
N VAL A 235 -7.39 0.38 -6.11
CA VAL A 235 -6.66 -0.52 -5.19
C VAL A 235 -6.86 -0.10 -3.73
N PRO A 236 -6.57 1.15 -3.30
CA PRO A 236 -6.87 1.58 -1.93
C PRO A 236 -8.32 1.34 -1.51
N LEU A 237 -9.28 1.60 -2.42
CA LEU A 237 -10.70 1.37 -2.14
C LEU A 237 -11.04 -0.11 -1.97
N GLY A 238 -10.39 -1.00 -2.71
CA GLY A 238 -10.53 -2.44 -2.55
C GLY A 238 -10.06 -2.91 -1.18
N PHE A 239 -8.90 -2.46 -0.73
CA PHE A 239 -8.39 -2.75 0.62
C PHE A 239 -9.34 -2.20 1.70
N HIS A 240 -9.69 -0.92 1.61
CA HIS A 240 -10.63 -0.27 2.54
C HIS A 240 -11.96 -1.01 2.63
N ALA A 241 -12.58 -1.31 1.48
CA ALA A 241 -13.85 -2.03 1.43
C ALA A 241 -13.72 -3.42 2.05
N TYR A 242 -12.63 -4.14 1.74
CA TYR A 242 -12.42 -5.48 2.27
C TYR A 242 -12.28 -5.50 3.79
N PHE A 243 -11.36 -4.70 4.36
CA PHE A 243 -11.13 -4.71 5.80
C PHE A 243 -12.30 -4.10 6.58
N LEU A 244 -13.01 -3.13 6.01
CA LEU A 244 -14.25 -2.62 6.60
C LEU A 244 -15.33 -3.72 6.64
N ILE A 245 -15.58 -4.41 5.52
CA ILE A 245 -16.59 -5.48 5.45
C ILE A 245 -16.20 -6.65 6.34
N ALA A 246 -14.96 -7.16 6.22
CA ALA A 246 -14.47 -8.28 7.01
C ALA A 246 -14.51 -7.96 8.51
N GLY A 247 -14.09 -6.74 8.89
CA GLY A 247 -14.12 -6.26 10.27
C GLY A 247 -15.53 -6.12 10.84
N LEU A 248 -16.51 -5.69 10.02
CA LEU A 248 -17.92 -5.63 10.42
C LEU A 248 -18.53 -7.02 10.57
N VAL A 249 -18.28 -7.92 9.61
CA VAL A 249 -18.81 -9.30 9.61
C VAL A 249 -18.25 -10.11 10.78
N SER A 250 -16.96 -9.96 11.10
CA SER A 250 -16.33 -10.64 12.24
C SER A 250 -16.63 -9.98 13.59
N GLY A 251 -17.12 -8.74 13.59
CA GLY A 251 -17.21 -7.90 14.79
C GLY A 251 -15.87 -7.34 15.27
N ALA A 252 -14.74 -7.66 14.62
CA ALA A 252 -13.40 -7.22 15.02
C ALA A 252 -13.26 -5.69 15.06
N ILE A 253 -13.99 -4.99 14.19
CA ILE A 253 -13.92 -3.52 14.08
C ILE A 253 -14.79 -2.79 15.12
N LEU A 254 -15.65 -3.53 15.83
CA LEU A 254 -16.58 -2.98 16.81
C LEU A 254 -15.99 -2.91 18.22
N ASN A 255 -14.85 -3.59 18.46
CA ASN A 255 -14.15 -3.56 19.73
C ASN A 255 -12.62 -3.39 19.55
N PRO A 256 -12.08 -2.18 19.79
CA PRO A 256 -12.79 -0.97 20.18
C PRO A 256 -13.55 -0.33 19.00
N PRO A 257 -14.67 0.37 19.25
CA PRO A 257 -15.48 0.98 18.20
C PRO A 257 -14.74 2.11 17.46
N PHE A 258 -13.63 2.60 18.01
CA PHE A 258 -12.78 3.59 17.35
C PHE A 258 -12.16 3.04 16.05
N LEU A 259 -11.93 1.72 15.94
CA LEU A 259 -11.47 1.11 14.69
C LEU A 259 -12.46 1.37 13.55
N LEU A 260 -13.76 1.29 13.83
CA LEU A 260 -14.79 1.56 12.82
C LEU A 260 -14.72 3.01 12.35
N VAL A 261 -14.53 3.95 13.29
CA VAL A 261 -14.38 5.37 12.98
C VAL A 261 -13.16 5.60 12.08
N VAL A 262 -12.01 5.02 12.44
CA VAL A 262 -10.79 5.12 11.62
C VAL A 262 -11.01 4.56 10.22
N SER A 263 -11.54 3.33 10.09
CA SER A 263 -11.71 2.71 8.77
C SER A 263 -12.69 3.49 7.90
N ILE A 264 -13.77 4.05 8.48
CA ILE A 264 -14.68 4.94 7.75
C ILE A 264 -13.96 6.22 7.30
N VAL A 265 -13.23 6.88 8.19
CA VAL A 265 -12.51 8.13 7.87
C VAL A 265 -11.46 7.89 6.77
N MET A 266 -10.66 6.84 6.90
CA MET A 266 -9.64 6.51 5.89
C MET A 266 -10.26 6.13 4.54
N SER A 267 -11.39 5.41 4.56
CA SER A 267 -12.18 5.11 3.36
C SER A 267 -12.73 6.38 2.69
N ILE A 268 -13.25 7.33 3.48
CA ILE A 268 -13.77 8.61 2.97
C ILE A 268 -12.63 9.43 2.34
N ILE A 269 -11.47 9.50 2.99
CA ILE A 269 -10.29 10.18 2.44
C ILE A 269 -9.90 9.54 1.10
N ALA A 270 -9.81 8.21 1.05
CA ALA A 270 -9.50 7.49 -0.19
C ALA A 270 -10.55 7.77 -1.28
N LEU A 271 -11.85 7.71 -0.97
CA LEU A 271 -12.92 8.01 -1.92
C LEU A 271 -12.83 9.45 -2.43
N TRP A 272 -12.58 10.41 -1.53
CA TRP A 272 -12.48 11.82 -1.87
C TRP A 272 -11.28 12.11 -2.79
N LEU A 273 -10.12 11.52 -2.51
CA LEU A 273 -8.93 11.63 -3.37
C LEU A 273 -9.19 11.04 -4.77
N HIS A 274 -9.96 9.95 -4.85
CA HIS A 274 -10.21 9.22 -6.11
C HIS A 274 -11.50 9.65 -6.84
N ARG A 275 -12.26 10.62 -6.31
CA ARG A 275 -13.55 11.06 -6.87
C ARG A 275 -13.50 11.45 -8.35
N GLY A 276 -12.41 12.10 -8.78
CA GLY A 276 -12.23 12.50 -10.17
C GLY A 276 -12.11 11.31 -11.12
N ALA A 277 -11.39 10.28 -10.70
CA ALA A 277 -11.22 9.04 -11.46
C ALA A 277 -12.54 8.23 -11.51
N LEU A 278 -13.25 8.16 -10.37
CA LEU A 278 -14.57 7.52 -10.29
C LEU A 278 -15.60 8.19 -11.22
N ASN A 279 -15.66 9.53 -11.18
CA ASN A 279 -16.57 10.30 -12.03
C ASN A 279 -16.28 10.12 -13.52
N TYR A 280 -15.00 10.09 -13.90
CA TYR A 280 -14.60 9.83 -15.29
C TYR A 280 -15.02 8.43 -15.75
N TRP A 281 -14.75 7.39 -14.94
CA TRP A 281 -15.12 6.01 -15.24
C TRP A 281 -16.64 5.84 -15.39
N TYR A 282 -17.43 6.45 -14.51
CA TYR A 282 -18.88 6.41 -14.58
C TYR A 282 -19.41 7.02 -15.89
N ARG A 283 -18.86 8.19 -16.28
CA ARG A 283 -19.25 8.87 -17.53
C ARG A 283 -18.89 8.07 -18.77
N SER A 284 -17.67 7.53 -18.85
CA SER A 284 -17.23 6.76 -20.03
C SER A 284 -18.10 5.52 -20.26
N ASN A 285 -18.48 4.81 -19.19
CA ASN A 285 -19.35 3.62 -19.31
C ASN A 285 -20.78 3.96 -19.73
N LYS A 286 -21.28 5.15 -19.36
CA LYS A 286 -22.59 5.62 -19.78
C LYS A 286 -22.60 5.88 -21.29
N GLU A 287 -21.59 6.58 -21.80
CA GLU A 287 -21.43 6.89 -23.23
C GLU A 287 -21.33 5.63 -24.09
N THR A 288 -20.51 4.64 -23.69
CA THR A 288 -20.38 3.36 -24.43
C THR A 288 -21.67 2.54 -24.46
N LYS A 289 -22.52 2.63 -23.42
CA LYS A 289 -23.82 1.95 -23.40
C LYS A 289 -24.84 2.62 -24.32
N THR A 290 -24.82 3.95 -24.43
CA THR A 290 -25.67 4.68 -25.39
C THR A 290 -25.31 4.40 -26.83
N GLU A 291 -24.02 4.35 -27.20
CA GLU A 291 -23.59 4.01 -28.58
C GLU A 291 -23.99 2.58 -28.99
N LYS A 292 -23.99 1.64 -28.05
CA LYS A 292 -24.42 0.25 -28.30
C LYS A 292 -25.93 0.07 -28.37
N ALA A 293 -26.72 1.03 -27.87
CA ALA A 293 -28.18 0.99 -27.95
C ALA A 293 -28.73 1.70 -29.20
N SER A 294 -27.89 2.49 -29.88
CA SER A 294 -28.21 3.21 -31.11
C SER A 294 -27.75 2.51 -32.40
N ASN A 295 -27.10 1.35 -32.28
CA ASN A 295 -26.67 0.47 -33.39
C ASN A 295 -27.40 -0.87 -33.30
#